data_AF-A0A3D2X654-F1
#
_entry.id   AF-A0A3D2X654-F1
#
_cell.length_a   1.000
_cell.length_b   1.000
_cell.length_c   1.000
_cell.angle_alpha   90.00
_cell.angle_beta   90.00
_cell.angle_gamma   90.00
#
_symmetry.space_group_name_H-M   'P 1'
#
loop_
_entity.id
_entity.type
_entity.pdbx_description
1 polymer ?
#
loop_
_entity_poly.entity_id
_entity_poly.type
_entity_poly.pdbx_seq_one_letter_code
_entity_poly.pdbx_strand_id
1 'polypeptide(L)'
;MLNKKDLLRQIEGKSDEETKQILEKNYGINWCIPEGTCKAWFAKVFIYCSTREFEEELDFFLFLVNTFAHLYHVCFKHEDTVFLGCTCPCGNKQVIVYYSFTRGD
;
A
#
# COMPACT_ATOMS: atom_id res chain seq x y z
N MET A 1 -14.56 -2.46 3.19
CA MET A 1 -13.49 -1.51 2.81
C MET A 1 -14.03 -0.58 1.73
N LEU A 2 -13.72 0.71 1.79
CA LEU A 2 -14.03 1.65 0.71
C LEU A 2 -13.30 1.25 -0.57
N ASN A 3 -13.97 1.29 -1.72
CA ASN A 3 -13.34 1.09 -3.02
C ASN A 3 -12.57 2.35 -3.46
N LYS A 4 -11.69 2.21 -4.47
CA LYS A 4 -10.84 3.28 -4.99
C LYS A 4 -11.60 4.58 -5.32
N LYS A 5 -12.75 4.46 -5.98
CA LYS A 5 -13.52 5.63 -6.44
C LYS A 5 -14.12 6.41 -5.27
N ASP A 6 -14.61 5.69 -4.26
CA ASP A 6 -15.22 6.32 -3.09
C ASP A 6 -14.16 6.97 -2.19
N LEU A 7 -12.97 6.38 -2.08
CA LEU A 7 -11.86 7.01 -1.37
C LEU A 7 -11.38 8.28 -2.07
N LEU A 8 -11.20 8.22 -3.40
CA LEU A 8 -10.79 9.38 -4.20
C LEU A 8 -11.74 10.56 -4.03
N ARG A 9 -13.05 10.32 -4.03
CA ARG A 9 -14.06 11.36 -3.76
C ARG A 9 -13.98 11.97 -2.37
N GLN A 10 -13.53 11.21 -1.36
CA GLN A 10 -13.42 11.72 0.01
C GLN A 10 -12.19 12.61 0.23
N ILE A 11 -11.11 12.34 -0.50
CA ILE A 11 -9.84 13.07 -0.38
C ILE A 11 -9.71 14.20 -1.42
N GLU A 12 -10.62 14.26 -2.39
CA GLU A 12 -10.64 15.33 -3.40
C GLU A 12 -10.81 16.71 -2.74
N GLY A 13 -9.88 17.62 -3.05
CA GLY A 13 -9.85 18.97 -2.47
C GLY A 13 -9.41 19.07 -1.01
N LYS A 14 -8.95 17.95 -0.41
CA LYS A 14 -8.41 17.93 0.95
C LYS A 14 -6.93 18.26 0.99
N SER A 15 -6.49 18.83 2.11
CA SER A 15 -5.06 18.97 2.40
C SER A 15 -4.42 17.60 2.69
N ASP A 16 -3.09 17.53 2.60
CA ASP A 16 -2.35 16.30 2.90
C ASP A 16 -2.66 15.81 4.31
N GLU A 17 -2.68 16.71 5.29
CA GLU A 17 -2.92 16.38 6.70
C GLU A 17 -4.33 15.84 6.96
N GLU A 18 -5.35 16.40 6.30
CA GLU A 18 -6.72 15.85 6.35
C GLU A 18 -6.78 14.47 5.69
N THR A 19 -6.08 14.30 4.57
CA THR A 19 -6.02 13.04 3.83
C THR A 19 -5.40 11.94 4.68
N LYS A 20 -4.30 12.23 5.39
CA LYS A 20 -3.66 11.31 6.35
C LYS A 20 -4.62 10.85 7.44
N GLN A 21 -5.35 11.78 8.05
CA GLN A 21 -6.33 11.45 9.11
C GLN A 21 -7.47 10.54 8.61
N ILE A 22 -7.99 10.77 7.40
CA ILE A 22 -9.03 9.94 6.79
C ILE A 22 -8.52 8.50 6.62
N LEU A 23 -7.26 8.35 6.18
CA LEU A 23 -6.68 7.06 5.87
C LEU A 23 -6.33 6.27 7.15
N GLU A 24 -5.91 6.95 8.22
CA GLU A 24 -5.58 6.34 9.51
C GLU A 24 -6.83 5.73 10.14
N LYS A 25 -7.90 6.53 10.16
CA LYS A 25 -9.17 6.14 10.75
C LYS A 25 -9.81 4.95 10.03
N ASN A 26 -9.71 4.89 8.71
CA ASN A 26 -10.41 3.88 7.91
C ASN A 26 -9.59 2.59 7.69
N TYR A 27 -8.26 2.67 7.78
CA TYR A 27 -7.37 1.56 7.41
C TYR A 27 -6.36 1.18 8.50
N GLY A 28 -6.32 1.90 9.64
CA GLY A 28 -5.47 1.58 10.78
C GLY A 28 -3.98 1.74 10.50
N ILE A 29 -3.61 2.69 9.63
CA ILE A 29 -2.24 2.88 9.16
C ILE A 29 -1.46 3.76 10.14
N ASN A 30 -0.33 3.28 10.64
CA ASN A 30 0.62 4.07 11.44
C ASN A 30 1.63 4.76 10.52
N TRP A 31 1.78 6.07 10.68
CA TRP A 31 2.55 6.95 9.78
C TRP A 31 4.01 7.17 10.20
N CYS A 32 4.45 6.55 11.29
CA CYS A 32 5.80 6.77 11.82
C CYS A 32 6.83 6.03 10.95
N ILE A 33 7.49 6.75 10.04
CA ILE A 33 8.62 6.24 9.26
C ILE A 33 9.90 6.52 10.06
N PRO A 34 10.71 5.50 10.41
CA PRO A 34 11.92 5.72 11.19
C PRO A 34 12.88 6.68 10.47
N GLU A 35 13.45 7.64 11.20
CA GLU A 35 14.43 8.58 10.64
C GLU A 35 15.76 7.88 10.30
N GLY A 36 16.27 8.05 9.08
CA GLY A 36 17.58 7.55 8.65
C GLY A 36 17.75 7.43 7.12
N THR A 37 18.97 7.13 6.66
CA THR A 37 19.30 6.89 5.24
C THR A 37 18.94 5.48 4.76
N CYS A 38 18.43 4.63 5.66
CA CYS A 38 18.09 3.25 5.36
C CYS A 38 16.71 3.13 4.70
N LYS A 39 16.60 2.19 3.75
CA LYS A 39 15.30 1.76 3.19
C LYS A 39 14.44 1.18 4.31
N ALA A 40 13.22 1.69 4.47
CA ALA A 40 12.22 1.05 5.32
C ALA A 40 11.48 0.00 4.49
N TRP A 41 11.58 -1.26 4.91
CA TRP A 41 10.94 -2.39 4.23
C TRP A 41 9.61 -2.75 4.89
N PHE A 42 8.64 -3.09 4.05
CA PHE A 42 7.28 -3.44 4.43
C PHE A 42 6.84 -4.70 3.69
N ALA A 43 5.85 -5.38 4.23
CA ALA A 43 5.25 -6.56 3.62
C ALA A 43 3.73 -6.48 3.65
N LYS A 44 3.09 -6.76 2.52
CA LYS A 44 1.63 -6.94 2.42
C LYS A 44 1.33 -8.36 1.96
N VAL A 45 0.51 -9.06 2.72
CA VAL A 45 -0.01 -10.37 2.34
C VAL A 45 -1.35 -10.19 1.61
N PHE A 46 -1.46 -10.81 0.45
CA PHE A 46 -2.70 -10.97 -0.32
C PHE A 46 -3.14 -12.43 -0.25
N ILE A 47 -4.43 -12.64 -0.02
CA ILE A 47 -5.07 -13.96 -0.08
C ILE A 47 -6.16 -13.82 -1.13
N TYR A 48 -6.16 -14.69 -2.13
CA TYR A 48 -7.05 -14.55 -3.28
C TYR A 48 -7.53 -15.90 -3.80
N CYS A 49 -8.73 -15.89 -4.39
CA CYS A 49 -9.36 -17.06 -4.99
C CYS A 49 -9.12 -17.11 -6.51
N SER A 50 -8.88 -15.96 -7.16
CA SER A 50 -8.63 -15.88 -8.61
C SER A 50 -7.53 -14.87 -8.95
N THR A 51 -6.89 -15.07 -10.11
CA THR A 51 -5.84 -14.13 -10.58
C THR A 51 -6.41 -12.73 -10.82
N ARG A 52 -7.65 -12.61 -11.30
CA ARG A 52 -8.32 -11.32 -11.52
C ARG A 52 -8.53 -10.55 -10.22
N GLU A 53 -9.02 -11.23 -9.19
CA GLU A 53 -9.18 -10.65 -7.86
C GLU A 53 -7.83 -10.16 -7.30
N PHE A 54 -6.78 -10.97 -7.44
CA PHE A 54 -5.44 -10.57 -7.03
C PHE A 54 -4.93 -9.33 -7.79
N GLU A 55 -5.13 -9.27 -9.10
CA GLU A 55 -4.72 -8.14 -9.94
C GLU A 55 -5.44 -6.85 -9.51
N GLU A 56 -6.77 -6.91 -9.29
CA GLU A 56 -7.56 -5.77 -8.81
C GLU A 56 -7.09 -5.28 -7.42
N GLU A 57 -6.82 -6.20 -6.49
CA GLU A 57 -6.33 -5.85 -5.16
C GLU A 57 -4.91 -5.29 -5.19
N LEU A 58 -4.03 -5.87 -6.01
CA LEU A 58 -2.65 -5.42 -6.17
C LEU A 58 -2.59 -4.03 -6.78
N ASP A 59 -3.35 -3.78 -7.85
CA ASP A 59 -3.43 -2.47 -8.50
C ASP A 59 -3.93 -1.39 -7.55
N PHE A 60 -4.95 -1.71 -6.75
CA PHE A 60 -5.46 -0.79 -5.75
C PHE A 60 -4.42 -0.52 -4.65
N PHE A 61 -3.71 -1.56 -4.20
CA PHE A 61 -2.64 -1.42 -3.22
C PHE A 61 -1.48 -0.56 -3.73
N LEU A 62 -1.00 -0.80 -4.95
CA LEU A 62 0.08 -0.01 -5.56
C LEU A 62 -0.34 1.45 -5.78
N PHE A 63 -1.60 1.68 -6.15
CA PHE A 63 -2.17 3.03 -6.21
C PHE A 63 -2.14 3.71 -4.83
N LEU A 64 -2.55 3.01 -3.77
CA LEU A 64 -2.50 3.54 -2.41
C LEU A 64 -1.06 3.88 -2.01
N VAL A 65 -0.14 2.93 -2.16
CA VAL A 65 1.29 3.09 -1.84
C VAL A 65 1.90 4.31 -2.54
N ASN A 66 1.62 4.50 -3.83
CA ASN A 66 2.10 5.66 -4.57
C ASN A 66 1.48 6.98 -4.10
N THR A 67 0.16 6.98 -3.83
CA THR A 67 -0.54 8.16 -3.33
C THR A 67 0.01 8.57 -1.97
N PHE A 68 0.22 7.60 -1.08
CA PHE A 68 0.84 7.82 0.22
C PHE A 68 2.28 8.32 0.10
N ALA A 69 3.07 7.75 -0.80
CA ALA A 69 4.46 8.16 -0.99
C ALA A 69 4.56 9.67 -1.22
N HIS A 70 3.68 10.21 -2.08
CA HIS A 70 3.59 11.64 -2.34
C HIS A 70 3.24 12.46 -1.07
N LEU A 71 2.20 12.07 -0.34
CA LEU A 71 1.72 12.79 0.86
C LEU A 71 2.74 12.86 2.00
N TYR A 72 3.69 11.92 2.03
CA TYR A 72 4.69 11.81 3.10
C TYR A 72 6.09 12.24 2.67
N HIS A 73 6.24 12.77 1.45
CA HIS A 73 7.56 13.08 0.89
C HIS A 73 8.51 11.89 1.00
N VAL A 74 8.01 10.69 0.70
CA VAL A 74 8.80 9.47 0.60
C VAL A 74 8.74 8.93 -0.81
N CYS A 75 9.78 8.23 -1.24
CA CYS A 75 9.81 7.61 -2.55
C CYS A 75 9.53 6.11 -2.41
N PHE A 76 8.45 5.66 -3.03
CA PHE A 76 8.24 4.24 -3.31
C PHE A 76 9.19 3.81 -4.42
N LYS A 77 10.00 2.77 -4.16
CA LYS A 77 10.89 2.19 -5.17
C LYS A 77 10.24 0.94 -5.74
N HIS A 78 9.47 1.12 -6.82
CA HIS A 78 8.77 0.01 -7.46
C HIS A 78 9.70 -1.14 -7.88
N GLU A 79 10.93 -0.81 -8.32
CA GLU A 79 11.97 -1.77 -8.72
C GLU A 79 12.42 -2.70 -7.58
N ASP A 80 12.25 -2.31 -6.32
CA ASP A 80 12.58 -3.13 -5.15
C ASP A 80 11.43 -4.07 -4.73
N THR A 81 10.32 -4.08 -5.48
CA THR A 81 9.13 -4.88 -5.12
C THR A 81 9.39 -6.35 -5.38
N VAL A 82 9.30 -7.19 -4.35
CA VAL A 82 9.50 -8.64 -4.45
C VAL A 82 8.20 -9.38 -4.15
N PHE A 83 7.83 -10.31 -5.03
CA PHE A 83 6.65 -11.15 -4.89
C PHE A 83 7.03 -12.56 -4.46
N LEU A 84 6.55 -13.00 -3.30
CA LEU A 84 6.66 -14.37 -2.83
C LEU A 84 5.30 -15.04 -2.89
N GLY A 85 5.08 -15.88 -3.91
CA GLY A 85 3.86 -16.67 -4.02
C GLY A 85 3.94 -17.96 -3.21
N CYS A 86 2.87 -18.30 -2.49
CA CYS A 86 2.68 -19.63 -1.94
C CYS A 86 1.23 -20.09 -2.13
N THR A 87 1.03 -21.40 -2.20
CA THR A 87 -0.31 -21.99 -2.21
C THR A 87 -0.51 -22.69 -0.87
N CYS A 88 -1.53 -22.29 -0.12
CA CYS A 88 -1.90 -22.97 1.12
C CYS A 88 -2.33 -24.41 0.79
N PRO A 89 -2.05 -25.40 1.67
CA PRO A 89 -2.62 -26.75 1.55
C PRO A 89 -4.15 -26.77 1.44
N CYS A 90 -4.79 -25.71 1.95
CA CYS A 90 -6.22 -25.45 1.89
C CYS A 90 -6.74 -24.95 0.52
N GLY A 91 -5.88 -24.81 -0.50
CA GLY A 91 -6.23 -24.36 -1.85
C GLY A 91 -6.24 -22.84 -2.06
N ASN A 92 -6.20 -22.05 -0.97
CA ASN A 92 -6.09 -20.60 -1.06
C ASN A 92 -4.72 -20.18 -1.58
N LYS A 93 -4.70 -19.30 -2.58
CA LYS A 93 -3.46 -18.72 -3.09
C LYS A 93 -3.11 -17.51 -2.24
N GLN A 94 -1.83 -17.38 -1.93
CA GLN A 94 -1.30 -16.26 -1.18
C GLN A 94 -0.09 -15.67 -1.90
N VAL A 95 0.03 -14.35 -1.87
CA VAL A 95 1.22 -13.64 -2.36
C VAL A 95 1.63 -12.64 -1.30
N ILE A 96 2.90 -12.69 -0.90
CA ILE A 96 3.51 -11.68 -0.04
C ILE A 96 4.25 -10.70 -0.96
N VAL A 97 3.88 -9.44 -0.88
CA VAL A 97 4.54 -8.35 -1.59
C VAL A 97 5.43 -7.62 -0.60
N TYR A 98 6.74 -7.73 -0.78
CA TYR A 98 7.72 -6.92 -0.08
C TYR A 98 7.95 -5.64 -0.88
N TYR A 99 7.97 -4.51 -0.20
CA TYR A 99 8.20 -3.20 -0.82
C TYR A 99 9.01 -2.31 0.11
N SER A 100 9.65 -1.29 -0.44
CA SER A 100 10.42 -0.33 0.35
C SER A 100 10.06 1.12 0.05
N PHE A 101 10.23 1.95 1.08
CA PHE A 101 10.23 3.39 0.98
C PHE A 101 11.61 3.94 1.34
N THR A 102 12.01 4.99 0.64
CA THR A 102 13.11 5.87 1.04
C THR A 102 12.57 7.26 1.35
N ARG A 103 13.28 8.04 2.17
CA ARG A 103 12.97 9.47 2.29
C ARG A 103 13.06 10.11 0.90
N GLY A 104 12.08 10.94 0.55
CA GLY A 104 12.13 11.78 -0.64
C GLY A 104 13.03 12.97 -0.36
N ASP A 105 13.78 13.39 -1.38
CA ASP A 105 14.57 14.63 -1.33
C ASP A 105 13.67 15.87 -1.27
#